data_AF-A0A1Q3CGH3-F1
#
_entry.id   AF-A0A1Q3CGH3-F1
#
_cell.length_a   1.000
_cell.length_b   1.000
_cell.length_c   1.000
_cell.angle_alpha   90.00
_cell.angle_beta   90.00
_cell.angle_gamma   90.00
#
_symmetry.space_group_name_H-M   'P 1'
#
loop_
_entity.id
_entity.type
_entity.pdbx_description
1 polymer ?
#
loop_
_entity_poly.entity_id
_entity_poly.type
_entity_poly.pdbx_seq_one_letter_code
_entity_poly.pdbx_strand_id
1 'polypeptide(L)'
;PYFDGENYGYWKTRMTVFIQALNYDLYYESIYYMFDRFTNIINSLNSLGKSFSNNELVRKILRSLPKSWQDKVTVIEEAKDLTKLKLEDLLGSLLTHELAM
;
A
#
# COMPACT_ATOMS: atom_id res chain seq x y z
N PRO A 1 25.31 5.20 -24.18
CA PRO A 1 24.69 6.54 -24.05
C PRO A 1 25.12 7.24 -22.75
N TYR A 2 25.10 8.57 -22.74
CA TYR A 2 25.29 9.40 -21.55
C TYR A 2 23.97 9.52 -20.78
N PHE A 3 24.02 9.80 -19.47
CA PHE A 3 22.80 10.04 -18.70
C PHE A 3 22.31 11.49 -18.96
N ASP A 4 21.75 11.68 -20.15
CA ASP A 4 21.28 12.96 -20.71
C ASP A 4 19.74 13.08 -20.70
N GLY A 5 19.04 12.06 -20.17
CA GLY A 5 17.58 12.00 -20.16
C GLY A 5 16.98 11.42 -21.44
N GLU A 6 17.77 11.17 -22.49
CA GLU A 6 17.33 10.41 -23.64
C GLU A 6 17.33 8.90 -23.35
N ASN A 7 16.45 8.14 -23.99
CA ASN A 7 16.34 6.68 -23.82
C ASN A 7 15.99 6.24 -22.37
N TYR A 8 14.91 6.81 -21.82
CA TYR A 8 14.41 6.51 -20.47
C TYR A 8 14.27 5.00 -20.18
N GLY A 9 13.80 4.20 -21.13
CA GLY A 9 13.65 2.74 -20.95
C GLY A 9 14.97 2.02 -20.65
N TYR A 10 16.03 2.39 -21.36
CA TYR A 10 17.37 1.86 -21.11
C TYR A 10 17.89 2.25 -19.72
N TRP A 11 17.77 3.53 -19.36
CA TRP A 11 18.26 4.04 -18.07
C TRP A 11 17.49 3.50 -16.89
N LYS A 12 16.15 3.43 -16.98
CA LYS A 12 15.28 2.79 -15.98
C LYS A 12 15.74 1.36 -15.72
N THR A 13 15.95 0.57 -16.76
CA THR A 13 16.38 -0.83 -16.63
C THR A 13 17.72 -0.95 -15.91
N ARG A 14 18.72 -0.12 -16.26
CA ARG A 14 20.04 -0.17 -15.60
C ARG A 14 20.00 0.32 -14.15
N MET A 15 19.24 1.36 -13.86
CA MET A 15 19.06 1.85 -12.49
C MET A 15 18.33 0.82 -11.62
N THR A 16 17.31 0.16 -12.17
CA THR A 16 16.62 -0.96 -11.48
C THR A 16 17.59 -2.10 -11.15
N VAL A 17 18.38 -2.57 -12.12
CA VAL A 17 19.36 -3.65 -11.90
C VAL A 17 20.42 -3.25 -10.85
N PHE A 18 20.91 -2.01 -10.90
CA PHE A 18 21.90 -1.53 -9.93
C PHE A 18 21.35 -1.49 -8.51
N ILE A 19 20.14 -0.95 -8.31
CA ILE A 19 19.54 -0.82 -6.98
C ILE A 19 19.11 -2.19 -6.43
N GLN A 20 18.63 -3.09 -7.30
CA GLN A 20 18.39 -4.50 -6.96
C GLN A 20 19.67 -5.23 -6.54
N ALA A 21 20.80 -4.98 -7.21
CA ALA A 21 22.09 -5.56 -6.83
C ALA A 21 22.59 -5.07 -5.45
N LEU A 22 22.11 -3.90 -5.01
CA LEU A 22 22.37 -3.37 -3.67
C LEU A 22 21.33 -3.84 -2.63
N ASN A 23 20.39 -4.72 -2.99
CA ASN A 23 19.26 -5.15 -2.17
C ASN A 23 18.39 -4.00 -1.63
N TYR A 24 18.41 -2.83 -2.28
CA TYR A 24 17.51 -1.75 -1.95
C TYR A 24 16.13 -2.03 -2.55
N ASP A 25 15.11 -2.02 -1.69
CA ASP A 25 13.73 -2.21 -2.13
C ASP A 25 13.26 -0.94 -2.87
N LEU A 26 13.27 -1.00 -4.20
CA LEU A 26 12.92 0.10 -5.09
C LEU A 26 11.44 0.50 -5.05
N TYR A 27 10.62 -0.35 -4.44
CA TYR A 27 9.16 -0.30 -4.52
C TYR A 27 8.53 -0.04 -3.15
N TYR A 28 9.18 0.78 -2.31
CA TYR A 28 8.49 1.32 -1.15
C TYR A 28 7.31 2.18 -1.61
N GLU A 29 6.11 1.68 -1.39
CA GLU A 29 4.89 2.46 -1.50
C GLU A 29 4.45 2.84 -0.09
N SER A 30 4.28 4.15 0.16
CA SER A 30 3.77 4.57 1.46
C SER A 30 2.32 4.16 1.64
N ILE A 31 1.91 3.96 2.89
CA ILE A 31 0.52 3.66 3.26
C ILE A 31 -0.43 4.69 2.68
N TYR A 32 -0.03 5.96 2.65
CA TYR A 32 -0.82 7.02 2.04
C TYR A 32 -1.12 6.75 0.56
N TYR A 33 -0.09 6.48 -0.25
CA TYR A 33 -0.26 6.24 -1.69
C TYR A 33 -1.02 4.93 -1.98
N MET A 34 -0.76 3.89 -1.19
CA MET A 34 -1.50 2.63 -1.30
C MET A 34 -2.99 2.83 -0.98
N PHE A 35 -3.31 3.61 0.06
CA PHE A 35 -4.70 3.92 0.43
C PHE A 35 -5.42 4.80 -0.61
N ASP A 36 -4.73 5.80 -1.16
CA ASP A 36 -5.27 6.64 -2.24
C ASP A 36 -5.64 5.79 -3.46
N ARG A 37 -4.72 4.92 -3.92
CA ARG A 37 -5.00 3.95 -4.98
C ARG A 37 -6.16 3.01 -4.65
N PHE A 38 -6.19 2.49 -3.42
CA PHE A 38 -7.28 1.63 -2.97
C PHE A 38 -8.64 2.35 -3.10
N THR A 39 -8.72 3.60 -2.62
CA THR A 39 -9.92 4.42 -2.68
C THR A 39 -10.36 4.68 -4.13
N ASN A 40 -9.41 5.00 -5.02
CA ASN A 40 -9.69 5.19 -6.44
C ASN A 40 -10.26 3.92 -7.10
N ILE A 41 -9.74 2.73 -6.76
CA ILE A 41 -10.26 1.45 -7.24
C ILE A 41 -11.67 1.19 -6.70
N ILE A 42 -11.90 1.40 -5.40
CA ILE A 42 -13.22 1.19 -4.78
C ILE A 42 -14.27 2.14 -5.37
N ASN A 43 -13.93 3.41 -5.59
CA ASN A 43 -14.82 4.37 -6.22
C ASN A 43 -15.16 3.97 -7.67
N SER A 44 -14.19 3.47 -8.42
CA SER A 44 -14.40 2.94 -9.77
C SER A 44 -15.27 1.69 -9.77
N LEU A 45 -15.12 0.79 -8.79
CA LEU A 45 -15.98 -0.39 -8.66
C LEU A 45 -17.41 -0.01 -8.25
N ASN A 46 -17.56 0.96 -7.36
CA ASN A 46 -18.85 1.50 -6.95
C ASN A 46 -19.62 2.09 -8.15
N SER A 47 -18.95 2.85 -9.03
CA SER A 47 -19.58 3.41 -10.23
C SER A 47 -20.01 2.34 -11.26
N LEU A 48 -19.36 1.17 -11.23
CA LEU A 48 -19.74 -0.02 -12.00
C LEU A 48 -20.81 -0.89 -11.30
N GLY A 49 -21.37 -0.42 -10.18
CA GLY A 49 -22.44 -1.10 -9.45
C GLY A 49 -21.96 -2.15 -8.45
N LYS A 50 -20.66 -2.26 -8.19
CA LYS A 50 -20.10 -3.16 -7.18
C LYS A 50 -19.71 -2.40 -5.92
N SER A 51 -20.55 -2.48 -4.90
CA SER A 51 -20.30 -1.88 -3.59
C SER A 51 -19.73 -2.87 -2.58
N PHE A 52 -19.05 -2.32 -1.56
CA PHE A 52 -18.45 -3.07 -0.47
C PHE A 52 -18.87 -2.47 0.86
N SER A 53 -19.15 -3.32 1.84
CA SER A 53 -19.32 -2.91 3.24
C SER A 53 -18.00 -2.44 3.83
N ASN A 54 -18.07 -1.60 4.88
CA ASN A 54 -16.88 -1.12 5.58
C ASN A 54 -16.00 -2.28 6.11
N ASN A 55 -16.60 -3.38 6.58
CA ASN A 55 -15.84 -4.56 7.02
C ASN A 55 -15.04 -5.19 5.87
N GLU A 56 -15.62 -5.30 4.69
CA GLU A 56 -14.92 -5.83 3.51
C GLU A 56 -13.76 -4.93 3.10
N LEU A 57 -13.94 -3.60 3.16
CA LEU A 57 -12.88 -2.63 2.87
C LEU A 57 -11.71 -2.78 3.86
N VAL A 58 -11.99 -2.81 5.16
CA VAL A 58 -11.00 -3.01 6.22
C VAL A 58 -10.18 -4.29 5.97
N ARG A 59 -10.85 -5.42 5.72
CA ARG A 59 -10.16 -6.70 5.46
C ARG A 59 -9.34 -6.68 4.18
N LYS A 60 -9.81 -6.00 3.12
CA LYS A 60 -9.08 -5.89 1.85
C LYS A 60 -7.81 -5.06 2.00
N ILE A 61 -7.86 -3.96 2.75
CA ILE A 61 -6.67 -3.14 3.02
C ILE A 61 -5.64 -3.94 3.82
N LEU A 62 -6.06 -4.58 4.92
CA LEU A 62 -5.16 -5.39 5.74
C LEU A 62 -4.45 -6.49 4.94
N ARG A 63 -5.16 -7.13 4.01
CA ARG A 63 -4.59 -8.15 3.09
C ARG A 63 -3.70 -7.58 1.99
N SER A 64 -3.78 -6.27 1.72
CA SER A 64 -2.99 -5.60 0.68
C SER A 64 -1.69 -5.01 1.22
N LEU A 65 -1.48 -5.02 2.53
CA LEU A 65 -0.26 -4.52 3.16
C LEU A 65 0.96 -5.39 2.82
N PRO A 66 2.17 -4.80 2.73
CA PRO A 66 3.40 -5.55 2.55
C PRO A 66 3.65 -6.55 3.68
N LYS A 67 4.41 -7.62 3.41
CA LYS A 67 4.74 -8.66 4.41
C LYS A 67 5.41 -8.11 5.68
N SER A 68 6.16 -7.00 5.58
CA SER A 68 6.77 -6.32 6.73
C SER A 68 5.74 -5.81 7.75
N TRP A 69 4.47 -5.66 7.36
CA TRP A 69 3.38 -5.22 8.23
C TRP A 69 2.63 -6.36 8.91
N GLN A 70 3.01 -7.63 8.67
CA GLN A 70 2.24 -8.79 9.12
C GLN A 70 2.06 -8.85 10.65
N ASP A 71 3.08 -8.46 11.41
CA ASP A 71 3.00 -8.41 12.88
C ASP A 71 1.94 -7.39 13.33
N LYS A 72 1.91 -6.22 12.69
CA LYS A 72 0.92 -5.18 12.97
C LYS A 72 -0.49 -5.61 12.60
N VAL A 73 -0.65 -6.28 11.44
CA VAL A 73 -1.94 -6.84 11.00
C VAL A 73 -2.46 -7.84 12.03
N THR A 74 -1.62 -8.78 12.47
CA THR A 74 -1.99 -9.80 13.46
C THR A 74 -2.49 -9.15 14.76
N VAL A 75 -1.76 -8.16 15.29
CA VAL A 75 -2.18 -7.42 16.49
C VAL A 75 -3.53 -6.72 16.29
N ILE A 76 -3.79 -6.15 15.11
CA ILE A 76 -5.08 -5.48 14.82
C ILE A 76 -6.21 -6.50 14.77
N GLU A 77 -5.99 -7.65 14.12
CA GLU A 77 -7.00 -8.72 13.99
C GLU A 77 -7.33 -9.37 15.34
N GLU A 78 -6.37 -9.47 16.26
CA GLU A 78 -6.58 -9.99 17.61
C GLU A 78 -7.21 -8.97 18.56
N ALA A 79 -6.81 -7.70 18.50
CA ALA A 79 -7.21 -6.68 19.46
C ALA A 79 -8.52 -5.97 19.12
N LYS A 80 -8.96 -5.97 17.85
CA LYS A 80 -10.11 -5.17 17.39
C LYS A 80 -11.15 -6.01 16.68
N ASP A 81 -12.43 -5.70 16.94
CA ASP A 81 -13.54 -6.20 16.14
C ASP A 81 -13.56 -5.49 14.77
N LEU A 82 -13.06 -6.17 13.75
CA LEU A 82 -12.99 -5.66 12.37
C LEU A 82 -14.36 -5.27 11.79
N THR A 83 -15.47 -5.78 12.34
CA THR A 83 -16.81 -5.43 11.86
C THR A 83 -17.25 -4.03 12.30
N LYS A 84 -16.66 -3.54 13.40
CA LYS A 84 -16.94 -2.22 13.99
C LYS A 84 -15.85 -1.19 13.72
N LEU A 85 -14.68 -1.64 13.29
CA LEU A 85 -13.54 -0.77 13.00
C LEU A 85 -13.85 0.14 11.80
N LYS A 86 -13.79 1.46 12.00
CA LYS A 86 -13.91 2.42 10.89
C LYS A 86 -12.65 2.42 10.05
N LEU A 87 -12.82 2.59 8.73
CA LEU A 87 -11.70 2.63 7.79
C LEU A 87 -10.72 3.79 8.09
N GLU A 88 -11.24 4.94 8.50
CA GLU A 88 -10.45 6.13 8.87
C GLU A 88 -9.58 5.87 10.10
N ASP A 89 -10.12 5.20 11.13
CA ASP A 89 -9.36 4.84 12.34
C ASP A 89 -8.24 3.83 12.01
N LEU A 90 -8.51 2.90 11.09
CA LEU A 90 -7.49 1.99 10.58
C LEU A 90 -6.38 2.75 9.85
N LEU A 91 -6.74 3.64 8.92
CA LEU A 91 -5.77 4.44 8.16
C LEU A 91 -4.91 5.28 9.10
N GLY A 92 -5.51 5.98 10.06
CA GLY A 92 -4.78 6.76 11.06
C GLY A 92 -3.77 5.90 11.82
N SER A 93 -4.19 4.72 12.29
CA SER A 93 -3.30 3.79 12.99
C SER A 93 -2.14 3.27 12.12
N LEU A 94 -2.36 3.08 10.81
CA LEU A 94 -1.33 2.62 9.89
C LEU A 94 -0.34 3.76 9.57
N LEU A 95 -0.82 4.97 9.29
CA LEU A 95 0.02 6.15 9.05
C LEU A 95 0.90 6.50 10.27
N THR A 96 0.35 6.46 11.48
CA THR A 96 1.16 6.69 12.70
C THR A 96 2.25 5.64 12.87
N HIS A 97 1.99 4.38 12.52
CA HIS A 97 3.00 3.33 12.59
C HIS A 97 4.08 3.50 11.52
N GLU A 98 3.70 3.88 10.31
CA GLU A 98 4.63 4.18 9.21
C GLU A 98 5.61 5.30 9.58
N LEU A 99 5.12 6.37 10.21
CA LEU A 99 5.95 7.49 10.65
C LEU A 99 6.91 7.13 11.80
N ALA A 100 6.67 6.02 12.49
CA ALA A 100 7.46 5.56 13.64
C ALA A 100 8.46 4.44 13.29
N MET A 101 8.42 3.91 12.06
CA MET A 101 9.39 2.95 11.52
C MET A 101 10.59 3.68 10.90
#